data_AF-A0A0Q6A9A9-F1
#
_entry.id   AF-A0A0Q6A9A9-F1
#
_cell.length_a   1.000
_cell.length_b   1.000
_cell.length_c   1.000
_cell.angle_alpha   90.00
_cell.angle_beta   90.00
_cell.angle_gamma   90.00
#
_symmetry.space_group_name_H-M   'P 1'
#
loop_
_entity.id
_entity.type
_entity.pdbx_description
1 polymer ?
#
loop_
_entity_poly.entity_id
_entity_poly.type
_entity_poly.pdbx_seq_one_letter_code
_entity_poly.pdbx_strand_id
1 'polypeptide(L)' 'MQSLTILTPFAPWHWILVIVVVLLLFGGKKIPELMRGLGSGIKEFKDSVKEEDKTEVKKETPPVNNSNTTVN' A
#
# COMPACT_ATOMS: atom_id res chain seq x y z
N MET A 1 0.33 -47.87 -1.31
CA MET A 1 -0.76 -46.90 -1.59
C MET A 1 -0.36 -45.48 -1.16
N GLN A 2 0.76 -44.95 -1.67
CA GLN A 2 1.26 -43.60 -1.33
C GLN A 2 1.61 -42.78 -2.59
N SER A 3 1.54 -43.38 -3.77
CA SER A 3 1.98 -42.80 -5.05
C SER A 3 0.99 -41.81 -5.66
N LEU A 4 -0.17 -41.56 -5.01
CA LEU A 4 -1.22 -40.68 -5.54
C LEU A 4 -1.09 -39.22 -5.04
N THR A 5 -0.22 -38.95 -4.06
CA THR A 5 -0.03 -37.62 -3.48
C THR A 5 0.82 -36.68 -4.37
N ILE A 6 1.60 -37.23 -5.31
CA ILE A 6 2.47 -36.44 -6.21
C ILE A 6 1.73 -35.73 -7.35
N LEU A 7 0.42 -35.97 -7.50
CA LEU A 7 -0.42 -35.37 -8.54
C LEU A 7 -1.23 -34.16 -8.05
N THR A 8 -1.08 -33.74 -6.79
CA THR A 8 -1.66 -32.47 -6.31
C THR A 8 -0.62 -31.37 -6.50
N PRO A 9 -0.53 -30.70 -7.67
CA PRO A 9 0.35 -29.55 -7.78
C PRO A 9 -0.18 -28.49 -6.81
N PHE A 10 0.73 -27.86 -6.06
CA PHE A 10 0.44 -26.77 -5.14
C PHE A 10 -0.12 -27.15 -3.77
N ALA A 11 0.47 -28.17 -3.13
CA ALA A 11 0.54 -28.14 -1.68
C ALA A 11 1.23 -26.82 -1.23
N PRO A 12 0.66 -26.04 -0.29
CA PRO A 12 1.29 -24.85 0.28
C PRO A 12 2.66 -25.16 0.93
N TRP A 13 3.00 -26.45 1.07
CA TRP A 13 4.28 -26.95 1.50
C TRP A 13 5.48 -26.47 0.64
N HIS A 14 5.29 -26.29 -0.67
CA HIS A 14 6.37 -25.79 -1.53
C HIS A 14 6.72 -24.34 -1.20
N TRP A 15 5.70 -23.51 -0.96
CA TRP A 15 5.90 -22.13 -0.55
C TRP A 15 6.60 -22.02 0.81
N ILE A 16 6.29 -22.93 1.75
CA ILE A 16 7.01 -23.04 3.02
C ILE A 16 8.51 -23.28 2.79
N LEU A 17 8.88 -24.21 1.90
CA LEU A 17 10.28 -24.54 1.61
C LEU A 17 11.01 -23.33 1.01
N VAL A 18 10.38 -22.64 0.06
CA VAL A 18 10.94 -21.44 -0.57
C VAL A 18 11.15 -20.33 0.46
N ILE A 19 10.17 -20.08 1.33
CA ILE A 19 10.29 -19.09 2.41
C ILE A 19 11.44 -19.45 3.35
N VAL A 20 11.59 -20.72 3.72
CA VAL A 20 12.69 -21.18 4.58
C VAL A 20 14.05 -20.95 3.92
N VAL A 21 14.22 -21.27 2.64
CA VAL A 21 15.48 -21.03 1.92
C VAL A 21 15.79 -19.53 1.81
N VAL A 22 14.80 -18.71 1.47
CA VAL A 22 14.95 -17.24 1.44
C VAL A 22 15.32 -16.71 2.82
N LEU A 23 14.71 -17.21 3.88
CA LEU A 23 15.01 -16.80 5.26
C LEU A 23 16.41 -17.24 5.71
N LEU A 24 16.93 -18.37 5.21
CA LEU A 24 18.30 -18.83 5.45
C LEU A 24 19.33 -17.98 4.71
N LEU A 25 19.06 -17.61 3.45
CA LEU A 25 19.97 -16.80 2.63
C LEU A 25 20.01 -15.34 3.08
N PHE A 26 18.85 -14.74 3.34
CA PHE A 26 18.73 -13.33 3.69
C PHE A 26 18.73 -13.10 5.22
N GLY A 27 18.44 -14.14 6.01
CA GLY A 27 18.24 -14.02 7.45
C GLY A 27 16.87 -13.45 7.83
N GLY A 28 16.37 -13.82 9.01
CA GLY A 28 15.07 -13.35 9.52
C GLY A 28 14.95 -11.84 9.77
N LYS A 29 16.08 -11.12 9.78
CA LYS A 29 16.12 -9.67 10.04
C LYS A 29 16.05 -8.82 8.76
N LYS A 30 16.47 -9.33 7.60
CA LYS A 30 16.55 -8.54 6.36
C LYS A 30 15.23 -8.40 5.63
N ILE A 31 14.40 -9.45 5.61
CA ILE A 31 13.05 -9.38 5.05
C ILE A 31 12.18 -8.27 5.70
N PRO A 32 12.04 -8.19 7.04
CA PRO A 32 11.25 -7.14 7.67
C PRO A 32 11.88 -5.75 7.53
N GLU A 33 13.21 -5.65 7.50
CA GLU A 33 13.93 -4.39 7.28
C GLU A 33 13.64 -3.81 5.88
N LEU A 34 13.70 -4.65 4.83
CA LEU A 34 13.36 -4.27 3.46
C LEU A 34 11.88 -3.96 3.29
N MET A 35 10.99 -4.77 3.87
CA MET A 35 9.55 -4.52 3.85
C MET A 35 9.18 -3.20 4.53
N ARG A 36 9.87 -2.84 5.61
CA ARG A 36 9.62 -1.59 6.34
C ARG A 36 10.11 -0.37 5.56
N GLY A 37 11.25 -0.47 4.87
CA GLY A 37 11.71 0.57 3.95
C GLY A 37 10.76 0.75 2.76
N LEU A 38 10.39 -0.35 2.09
CA LEU A 38 9.45 -0.35 0.96
C LEU A 38 8.07 0.17 1.40
N GLY A 39 7.56 -0.31 2.54
CA GLY A 39 6.26 0.07 3.09
C GLY A 39 6.16 1.56 3.42
N SER A 40 7.21 2.16 3.97
CA SER A 40 7.27 3.61 4.20
C SER A 40 7.21 4.39 2.89
N GLY A 41 7.96 3.97 1.86
CA GLY A 41 7.94 4.61 0.55
C GLY A 41 6.57 4.52 -0.15
N ILE A 42 5.93 3.35 -0.13
CA ILE A 42 4.55 3.19 -0.67
C ILE A 42 3.55 4.01 0.14
N LYS A 43 3.72 4.11 1.47
CA LYS A 43 2.84 4.92 2.32
C LYS A 43 2.94 6.40 1.98
N GLU A 44 4.15 6.95 1.89
CA GLU A 44 4.39 8.34 1.50
C GLU A 44 3.85 8.62 0.09
N PHE A 45 4.10 7.72 -0.86
CA PHE A 45 3.57 7.84 -2.22
C PHE A 45 2.03 7.89 -2.23
N LYS A 46 1.37 6.98 -1.50
CA LYS A 46 -0.09 6.96 -1.39
C LYS A 46 -0.64 8.21 -0.69
N ASP A 47 0.06 8.69 0.34
CA ASP A 47 -0.38 9.86 1.10
C ASP A 47 -0.27 11.13 0.23
N SER A 48 0.81 11.29 -0.55
CA SER A 48 0.92 12.35 -1.56
C SER A 48 -0.21 12.29 -2.58
N VAL A 49 -0.44 11.12 -3.21
CA VAL A 49 -1.51 10.91 -4.22
C VAL A 49 -2.91 11.25 -3.68
N LYS A 50 -3.18 10.95 -2.41
CA LYS A 50 -4.46 11.29 -1.78
C LYS A 50 -4.64 12.78 -1.46
N GLU A 51 -3.55 13.50 -1.21
CA GLU A 51 -3.58 14.94 -0.96
C GLU A 51 -3.83 15.72 -2.27
N GLU A 52 -3.30 15.23 -3.41
CA GLU A 52 -3.57 15.79 -4.75
C GLU A 52 -5.05 15.65 -5.11
N ASP A 53 -5.62 14.44 -4.96
CA ASP A 53 -7.04 14.15 -5.21
C ASP A 53 -8.00 14.98 -4.32
N LYS A 54 -7.58 15.32 -3.08
CA LYS A 54 -8.39 16.15 -2.18
C LYS A 54 -8.31 17.64 -2.48
N THR A 55 -7.27 18.09 -3.20
CA THR A 55 -7.07 19.50 -3.51
C THR A 55 -7.90 19.97 -4.71
N GLU A 56 -8.42 19.05 -5.53
CA GLU A 56 -9.30 19.37 -6.66
C GLU A 56 -10.79 19.58 -6.26
N VAL A 57 -11.19 19.32 -5.00
CA VAL A 57 -12.59 19.55 -4.55
C VAL A 57 -12.82 20.96 -3.94
N LYS A 58 -11.87 21.90 -4.04
CA LYS A 58 -12.02 23.25 -3.48
C LYS A 58 -11.79 24.44 -4.44
N LYS A 59 -11.92 24.23 -5.74
CA LYS A 59 -12.03 25.32 -6.73
C LYS A 59 -13.03 24.84 -7.76
N GLU A 60 -14.31 25.15 -7.61
CA GLU A 60 -15.01 26.21 -8.36
C GLU A 60 -16.42 26.29 -7.75
N THR A 61 -16.90 27.44 -7.27
CA THR A 61 -17.84 28.31 -8.01
C THR A 61 -17.96 29.66 -7.26
N PRO A 62 -17.76 30.83 -7.89
CA PRO A 62 -18.29 32.10 -7.40
C PRO A 62 -19.72 32.29 -7.96
N PRO A 63 -20.74 32.59 -7.14
CA PRO A 63 -21.29 33.95 -7.25
C PRO A 63 -22.03 34.50 -5.99
N VAL A 64 -22.28 35.81 -6.04
CA VAL A 64 -23.34 36.60 -5.36
C VAL A 64 -22.98 37.33 -4.05
N ASN A 65 -22.52 38.56 -4.26
CA ASN A 65 -22.86 39.80 -3.57
C ASN A 65 -24.22 39.80 -2.84
N ASN A 66 -24.20 40.02 -1.52
CA ASN A 66 -25.30 40.69 -0.84
C ASN A 66 -24.80 41.65 0.27
N SER A 67 -24.84 42.93 -0.07
CA SER A 67 -25.42 44.01 0.74
C SER A 67 -25.09 44.02 2.23
N ASN A 68 -23.97 44.64 2.62
CA ASN A 68 -23.95 45.46 3.83
C ASN A 68 -22.93 46.59 3.71
N THR A 69 -23.38 47.74 3.20
CA THR A 69 -22.71 49.03 3.37
C THR A 69 -23.80 50.10 3.38
N THR A 70 -24.60 50.12 4.45
CA THR A 70 -25.31 51.32 4.89
C THR A 70 -24.37 51.99 5.89
N VAL A 71 -23.59 52.96 5.40
CA VAL A 71 -22.78 53.85 6.23
C VAL A 71 -23.63 55.08 6.54
N ASN A 72 -23.54 55.49 7.80
CA ASN A 72 -23.97 56.75 8.41
C ASN A 72 -24.11 57.95 7.48
#